data_AF-A0A5E4KVN7-F1
#
_entry.id   AF-A0A5E4KVN7-F1
#
_cell.length_a   1.000
_cell.length_b   1.000
_cell.length_c   1.000
_cell.angle_alpha   90.00
_cell.angle_beta   90.00
_cell.angle_gamma   90.00
#
_symmetry.space_group_name_H-M   'P 1'
#
loop_
_entity.id
_entity.type
_entity.pdbx_description
1 polymer ?
#
loop_
_entity_poly.entity_id
_entity_poly.type
_entity_poly.pdbx_seq_one_letter_code
_entity_poly.pdbx_strand_id
1 'polypeptide(L)'
;MPVNIDEGNLKQGLMGLVVALVEIIQEVLERQAIRRMEGGRLSEQEIERLGAALSDLKEALANIKKDNDLEDAVNSVREGLDNVADEVIGKIQSPESWNTKVVEA
;
A
#
# COMPACT_ATOMS: atom_id res chain seq x y z
N MET A 1 -0.47 -2.87 -27.58
CA MET A 1 0.56 -2.10 -26.86
C MET A 1 1.11 -2.98 -25.76
N PRO A 2 2.42 -3.21 -25.67
CA PRO A 2 2.97 -3.85 -24.47
C PRO A 2 2.69 -2.92 -23.28
N VAL A 3 2.15 -3.47 -22.20
CA VAL A 3 2.00 -2.73 -20.94
C VAL A 3 3.41 -2.47 -20.44
N ASN A 4 3.85 -1.21 -20.49
CA ASN A 4 5.12 -0.81 -19.93
C ASN A 4 4.96 -0.81 -18.40
N ILE A 5 5.38 -1.90 -17.76
CA ILE A 5 5.32 -2.03 -16.31
C ILE A 5 6.62 -1.46 -15.77
N ASP A 6 6.53 -0.39 -14.99
CA ASP A 6 7.65 0.10 -14.20
C ASP A 6 7.99 -0.96 -13.15
N GLU A 7 9.15 -1.61 -13.29
CA GLU A 7 9.57 -2.74 -12.45
C GLU A 7 9.66 -2.35 -10.96
N GLY A 8 9.95 -1.09 -10.64
CA GLY A 8 9.94 -0.57 -9.27
C GLY A 8 8.53 -0.59 -8.66
N ASN A 9 7.54 -0.16 -9.42
CA ASN A 9 6.13 -0.11 -9.02
C ASN A 9 5.52 -1.52 -8.91
N LEU A 10 5.88 -2.43 -9.83
CA LEU A 10 5.39 -3.83 -9.79
C LEU A 10 5.79 -4.56 -8.51
N LYS A 11 7.07 -4.43 -8.11
CA LYS A 11 7.58 -5.11 -6.91
C LYS A 11 6.86 -4.62 -5.66
N GLN A 12 6.67 -3.30 -5.51
CA GLN A 12 5.94 -2.73 -4.37
C GLN A 12 4.45 -3.11 -4.41
N GLY A 13 3.80 -3.06 -5.56
CA GLY A 13 2.39 -3.44 -5.71
C GLY A 13 2.13 -4.92 -5.39
N LEU A 14 3.00 -5.82 -5.86
CA LEU A 14 2.93 -7.24 -5.53
C LEU A 14 3.18 -7.48 -4.04
N MET A 15 4.15 -6.78 -3.45
CA MET A 15 4.44 -6.88 -2.03
C MET A 15 3.24 -6.44 -1.17
N GLY A 16 2.62 -5.30 -1.53
CA GLY A 16 1.40 -4.83 -0.89
C GLY A 16 0.25 -5.84 -0.97
N LEU A 17 0.08 -6.50 -2.12
CA LEU A 17 -0.94 -7.54 -2.30
C LEU A 17 -0.68 -8.77 -1.43
N VAL A 18 0.57 -9.23 -1.36
CA VAL A 18 0.97 -10.36 -0.51
C VAL A 18 0.72 -10.04 0.95
N VAL A 19 1.16 -8.86 1.42
CA VAL A 19 0.95 -8.41 2.80
C VAL A 19 -0.54 -8.34 3.13
N ALA A 20 -1.35 -7.71 2.27
CA ALA A 20 -2.79 -7.62 2.48
C ALA A 20 -3.47 -9.01 2.56
N LEU A 21 -3.04 -9.96 1.71
CA LEU A 21 -3.55 -11.33 1.75
C LEU A 21 -3.21 -12.03 3.07
N VAL A 22 -1.97 -11.88 3.55
CA VAL A 22 -1.56 -12.51 4.82
C VAL A 22 -2.30 -11.90 6.00
N GLU A 23 -2.57 -10.59 6.00
CA GLU A 23 -3.39 -9.94 7.04
C GLU A 23 -4.83 -10.48 7.07
N ILE A 24 -5.44 -10.68 5.91
CA ILE A 24 -6.78 -11.29 5.83
C ILE A 24 -6.75 -12.71 6.42
N ILE A 25 -5.71 -13.49 6.11
CA ILE A 25 -5.55 -14.84 6.67
C ILE A 25 -5.35 -14.76 8.19
N GLN A 26 -4.53 -13.83 8.69
CA GLN A 26 -4.31 -13.61 10.12
C GLN A 26 -5.62 -13.31 10.84
N GLU A 27 -6.44 -12.39 10.35
CA GLU A 27 -7.75 -12.08 10.95
C GLU A 27 -8.66 -13.31 11.00
N VAL A 28 -8.66 -14.13 9.95
CA VAL A 28 -9.44 -15.37 9.91
C VAL A 28 -8.93 -16.36 10.96
N LEU A 29 -7.61 -16.50 11.10
CA LEU A 29 -6.99 -17.36 12.11
C LEU A 29 -7.31 -16.89 13.53
N GLU A 30 -7.26 -15.59 13.81
CA GLU A 30 -7.65 -15.01 15.11
C GLU A 30 -9.11 -15.34 15.43
N ARG A 31 -10.02 -15.13 14.48
CA ARG A 31 -11.44 -15.48 14.67
C ARG A 31 -11.65 -16.98 14.90
N GLN A 32 -10.88 -17.83 14.23
CA GLN A 32 -10.92 -19.28 14.46
C GLN A 32 -10.34 -19.66 15.82
N ALA A 33 -9.28 -18.99 16.26
CA ALA A 33 -8.66 -19.18 17.56
C ALA A 33 -9.69 -18.93 18.67
N ILE A 34 -10.38 -17.80 18.62
CA ILE A 34 -11.46 -17.44 19.56
C ILE A 34 -12.54 -18.54 19.57
N ARG A 35 -13.05 -18.95 18.40
CA ARG A 35 -14.05 -20.03 18.33
C ARG A 35 -13.57 -21.35 18.90
N ARG A 36 -12.29 -21.69 18.78
CA ARG A 36 -11.72 -22.93 19.34
C ARG A 36 -11.53 -22.83 20.85
N MET A 37 -11.16 -21.65 21.35
CA MET A 37 -11.07 -21.35 22.78
C MET A 37 -12.45 -21.45 23.45
N GLU A 38 -13.46 -20.77 22.91
CA GLU A 38 -14.84 -20.80 23.43
C GLU A 38 -15.45 -22.21 23.37
N GLY A 39 -15.08 -22.99 22.36
CA GLY A 39 -15.51 -24.38 22.20
C GLY A 39 -14.75 -25.39 23.05
N GLY A 40 -13.79 -24.96 23.89
CA GLY A 40 -12.96 -25.86 24.71
C GLY A 40 -12.11 -26.85 23.91
N ARG A 41 -11.82 -26.53 22.63
CA ARG A 41 -11.07 -27.41 21.71
C ARG A 41 -9.55 -27.23 21.78
N LEU A 42 -9.07 -26.34 22.65
CA LEU A 42 -7.65 -26.08 22.87
C LEU A 42 -7.39 -26.12 24.38
N SER A 43 -6.30 -26.76 24.77
CA SER A 43 -5.72 -26.66 26.10
C SER A 43 -5.10 -25.29 26.34
N GLU A 44 -4.90 -24.89 27.60
CA GLU A 44 -4.26 -23.60 27.95
C GLU A 44 -2.89 -23.42 27.28
N GLN A 45 -2.10 -24.49 27.21
CA GLN A 45 -0.78 -24.48 26.56
C GLN A 45 -0.89 -24.26 25.05
N GLU A 46 -1.91 -24.83 24.40
CA GLU A 46 -2.17 -24.58 22.97
C GLU A 46 -2.66 -23.17 22.71
N ILE A 47 -3.44 -22.59 23.62
CA ILE A 47 -3.90 -21.20 23.56
C ILE A 47 -2.70 -20.26 23.62
N GLU A 48 -1.81 -20.45 24.59
CA GLU A 48 -0.61 -19.61 24.76
C GLU A 48 0.31 -19.69 23.55
N ARG A 49 0.60 -20.90 23.05
CA ARG A 49 1.41 -21.10 21.85
C ARG A 49 0.79 -20.48 20.61
N LEU A 50 -0.53 -20.58 20.46
CA LEU A 50 -1.25 -19.98 19.34
C LEU A 50 -1.22 -18.44 19.41
N GLY A 51 -1.41 -17.87 20.60
CA GLY A 51 -1.31 -16.44 20.84
C GLY A 51 0.09 -15.90 20.50
N ALA A 52 1.14 -16.58 20.95
CA ALA A 52 2.52 -16.23 20.63
C ALA A 52 2.77 -16.25 19.12
N ALA A 53 2.38 -17.33 18.43
CA ALA A 53 2.57 -17.44 16.98
C ALA A 53 1.83 -16.35 16.18
N LEU A 54 0.62 -15.96 16.61
CA LEU A 54 -0.14 -14.88 15.97
C LEU A 54 0.49 -13.50 16.23
N SER A 55 1.07 -13.29 17.42
CA SER A 55 1.81 -12.07 17.75
C SER A 55 3.09 -11.96 16.91
N ASP A 56 3.87 -13.04 16.82
CA ASP A 56 5.09 -13.09 16.01
C ASP A 56 4.79 -12.81 14.53
N LEU A 57 3.69 -13.37 14.00
CA LEU A 57 3.23 -13.10 12.64
C LEU A 57 2.90 -11.62 12.44
N LYS A 58 2.23 -10.99 13.42
CA LYS A 58 1.86 -9.56 13.36
C LYS A 58 3.11 -8.67 13.32
N GLU A 59 4.09 -8.99 14.16
CA GLU A 59 5.36 -8.25 14.21
C GLU A 59 6.14 -8.41 12.91
N ALA A 60 6.23 -9.62 12.38
CA ALA A 60 6.87 -9.88 11.09
C ALA A 60 6.22 -9.09 9.94
N LEU A 61 4.89 -9.04 9.89
CA LEU A 61 4.17 -8.23 8.88
C LEU A 61 4.41 -6.73 9.06
N ALA A 62 4.45 -6.24 10.29
CA ALA A 62 4.75 -4.84 10.57
C ALA A 62 6.18 -4.46 10.11
N ASN A 63 7.17 -5.32 10.39
CA ASN A 63 8.54 -5.13 9.93
C ASN A 63 8.63 -5.16 8.41
N ILE A 64 7.95 -6.12 7.75
CA ILE A 64 7.88 -6.20 6.30
C ILE A 64 7.27 -4.92 5.69
N LYS A 65 6.19 -4.39 6.26
CA LYS A 65 5.57 -3.15 5.79
C LYS A 65 6.53 -1.96 5.87
N LYS A 66 7.27 -1.88 6.97
CA LYS A 66 8.28 -0.85 7.21
C LYS A 66 9.46 -0.97 6.23
N ASP A 67 9.98 -2.18 6.04
CA ASP A 67 11.16 -2.42 5.18
C ASP A 67 10.88 -2.26 3.68
N ASN A 68 9.61 -2.25 3.29
CA ASN A 68 9.20 -2.11 1.88
C ASN A 68 8.68 -0.71 1.52
N ASP A 69 8.84 0.27 2.42
CA ASP A 69 8.51 1.69 2.22
C ASP A 69 7.19 1.91 1.46
N LEU A 70 6.13 1.23 1.91
CA LEU A 70 4.79 1.45 1.37
C LEU A 70 4.34 2.90 1.60
N GLU A 71 4.90 3.59 2.61
CA GLU A 71 4.73 5.03 2.83
C GLU A 71 5.41 5.87 1.74
N ASP A 72 6.61 5.50 1.28
CA ASP A 72 7.29 6.23 0.21
C ASP A 72 6.60 6.07 -1.14
N ALA A 73 6.01 4.89 -1.40
CA ALA A 73 5.18 4.71 -2.59
C ALA A 73 3.97 5.67 -2.60
N VAL A 74 3.32 5.86 -1.45
CA VAL A 74 2.21 6.82 -1.30
C VAL A 74 2.70 8.27 -1.40
N ASN A 75 3.84 8.59 -0.80
CA ASN A 75 4.44 9.92 -0.88
C ASN A 75 4.85 10.26 -2.32
N SER A 76 5.43 9.31 -3.07
CA SER A 76 5.78 9.47 -4.48
C SER A 76 4.56 9.74 -5.36
N VAL A 77 3.44 9.03 -5.11
CA VAL A 77 2.18 9.30 -5.81
C VAL A 77 1.65 10.70 -5.47
N ARG A 78 1.72 11.11 -4.21
CA ARG A 78 1.30 12.44 -3.78
C ARG A 78 2.14 13.55 -4.41
N GLU A 79 3.46 13.42 -4.40
CA GLU A 79 4.38 14.36 -5.04
C GLU A 79 4.14 14.44 -6.55
N GLY A 80 3.88 13.31 -7.21
CA GLY A 80 3.50 13.27 -8.62
C GLY A 80 2.21 14.04 -8.90
N LEU A 81 1.20 13.91 -8.04
CA LEU A 81 -0.06 14.64 -8.16
C LEU A 81 0.09 16.14 -7.90
N ASP A 82 0.93 16.53 -6.93
CA ASP A 82 1.20 17.94 -6.62
C ASP A 82 1.91 18.64 -7.80
N ASN A 83 2.89 17.97 -8.43
CA ASN A 83 3.57 18.50 -9.62
C ASN A 83 2.60 18.69 -10.81
N VAL A 84 1.68 17.74 -11.02
CA VAL A 84 0.66 17.86 -12.08
C VAL A 84 -0.33 18.98 -11.75
N ALA A 85 -0.69 19.15 -10.49
CA ALA A 85 -1.55 20.24 -10.05
C ALA A 85 -0.90 21.61 -10.29
N ASP A 86 0.38 21.75 -9.97
CA ASP A 86 1.15 22.99 -10.21
C ASP A 86 1.25 23.33 -11.70
N GLU A 87 1.44 22.33 -12.57
CA GLU A 87 1.48 22.54 -14.02
C GLU A 87 0.13 23.04 -14.57
N VAL A 88 -0.98 22.46 -14.10
CA VAL A 88 -2.33 22.85 -14.54
C VAL A 88 -2.71 24.23 -14.01
N ILE A 89 -2.39 24.53 -12.74
CA ILE A 89 -2.63 25.84 -12.13
C ILE A 89 -1.81 26.92 -12.86
N GLY A 90 -0.54 26.64 -13.19
CA GLY A 90 0.31 27.55 -13.96
C GLY A 90 -0.25 27.89 -15.35
N LYS A 91 -0.83 26.90 -16.05
CA LYS A 91 -1.47 27.10 -17.36
C LYS A 91 -2.75 27.94 -17.29
N ILE A 92 -3.49 27.87 -16.18
CA ILE A 92 -4.71 28.66 -15.97
C ILE A 92 -4.38 30.12 -15.62
N GLN A 93 -3.28 30.37 -14.91
CA GLN A 93 -2.90 31.70 -14.42
C GLN A 93 -2.15 32.57 -15.45
N SER A 94 -1.76 32.04 -16.63
CA SER A 94 -1.07 32.83 -17.68
C SER A 94 -1.82 32.84 -19.03
N PRO A 95 -2.85 33.71 -19.20
CA PRO A 95 -3.60 33.83 -20.46
C PRO A 95 -2.86 34.58 -21.60
N GLU A 96 -1.72 35.21 -21.35
CA GLU A 96 -1.13 36.25 -22.24
C GLU A 96 -0.17 35.73 -23.34
N SER A 97 -0.03 34.41 -23.56
CA SER A 97 0.86 33.89 -24.62
C SER A 97 0.17 33.56 -25.96
N TRP A 98 -1.14 33.79 -26.08
CA TRP A 98 -1.92 33.44 -27.27
C TRP A 98 -1.84 34.45 -28.43
N ASN A 99 -1.11 35.57 -28.31
CA ASN A 99 -1.24 36.67 -29.28
C ASN A 99 0.05 37.14 -30.01
N THR A 100 1.11 36.32 -30.09
CA THR A 100 2.35 36.75 -30.79
C THR A 100 2.71 35.91 -32.02
N LYS A 101 1.81 35.09 -32.57
CA LYS A 101 2.08 34.33 -33.81
C LYS A 101 1.07 34.49 -34.94
N VAL A 102 0.33 35.60 -34.99
CA VAL A 102 -0.60 35.89 -36.11
C VAL A 102 -0.26 37.19 -36.86
N VAL A 103 0.89 37.82 -36.59
CA VAL A 103 1.35 38.99 -37.35
C VAL A 103 2.77 38.77 -37.82
N GLU A 104 2.92 38.04 -38.93
CA GLU A 104 3.93 38.28 -39.97
C GLU A 104 3.65 37.28 -41.11
N ALA A 105 2.85 37.77 -42.07
CA ALA A 105 2.70 37.25 -43.42
C ALA A 105 3.02 38.39 -44.39
#